data_AF-A0A078B9S6-F1
#
_entry.id   AF-A0A078B9S6-F1
#
_cell.length_a   1.000
_cell.length_b   1.000
_cell.length_c   1.000
_cell.angle_alpha   90.00
_cell.angle_beta   90.00
_cell.angle_gamma   90.00
#
_symmetry.space_group_name_H-M   'P 1'
#
loop_
_entity.id
_entity.type
_entity.pdbx_description
1 polymer ?
#
loop_
_entity_poly.entity_id
_entity_poly.type
_entity_poly.pdbx_seq_one_letter_code
_entity_poly.pdbx_strand_id
1 'polypeptide(L)'
;MADYNQDGEQEFQFQQENDGVNNQFFDHGLGNFEKTREREQEELERQIRAEQTQKQVDYHKSSQEMRDKTRTGGNYLPIKTNLKQAYSPFHIFVSGHIESGQINDYDGLCCKYDFVAGTDWQIIDGNRSGVSQHSYKSQQTNRRVVWNYPFELAFSSTNVTGWPQLVLTMTNRDFFGRDQICGYGTVHIPTQPGSHYRYLNVFQPISSSLLSQVFGWFKGKNAEFINPIELLSKNEGREVTRVISTGVIKIQFHVTVKNMDEYGIFPFKA
;
A
#
# COMPACT_ATOMS: atom_id res chain seq x y z
N MET A 1 -23.34 -36.97 71.01
CA MET A 1 -22.87 -35.81 71.78
C MET A 1 -21.40 -35.63 71.47
N ALA A 2 -21.11 -34.82 70.45
CA ALA A 2 -19.80 -34.31 70.09
C ALA A 2 -20.03 -33.26 69.00
N ASP A 3 -19.72 -32.01 69.35
CA ASP A 3 -19.67 -30.83 68.50
C ASP A 3 -18.73 -31.04 67.31
N TYR A 4 -19.12 -30.58 66.12
CA TYR A 4 -18.19 -30.31 65.03
C TYR A 4 -18.76 -29.25 64.07
N ASN A 5 -17.96 -28.19 63.87
CA ASN A 5 -17.94 -27.22 62.77
C ASN A 5 -18.98 -26.08 62.74
N GLN A 6 -18.62 -24.95 63.39
CA GLN A 6 -19.11 -23.60 63.04
C GLN A 6 -18.00 -22.66 62.49
N ASP A 7 -16.75 -23.12 62.36
CA ASP A 7 -15.62 -22.25 61.99
C ASP A 7 -15.34 -22.20 60.47
N GLY A 8 -16.00 -23.04 59.65
CA GLY A 8 -15.78 -23.10 58.20
C GLY A 8 -16.60 -22.11 57.36
N GLU A 9 -17.63 -21.49 57.93
CA GLU A 9 -18.50 -20.55 57.18
C GLU A 9 -18.03 -19.09 57.26
N GLN A 10 -17.16 -18.74 58.22
CA GLN A 10 -16.65 -17.38 58.35
C GLN A 10 -15.42 -17.10 57.47
N GLU A 11 -14.57 -18.09 57.17
CA GLU A 11 -13.45 -17.89 56.22
C GLU A 11 -13.91 -17.79 54.76
N PHE A 12 -15.04 -18.43 54.40
CA PHE A 12 -15.58 -18.36 53.03
C PHE A 12 -16.29 -17.04 52.71
N GLN A 13 -16.80 -16.32 53.72
CA GLN A 13 -17.35 -14.96 53.51
C GLN A 13 -16.26 -13.88 53.48
N PHE A 14 -15.13 -14.07 54.16
CA PHE A 14 -14.04 -13.08 54.17
C PHE A 14 -13.19 -13.07 52.89
N GLN A 15 -13.22 -14.13 52.08
CA GLN A 15 -12.52 -14.21 50.80
C GLN A 15 -13.37 -13.72 49.60
N GLN A 16 -14.69 -13.90 49.62
CA GLN A 16 -15.54 -13.36 48.54
C GLN A 16 -15.69 -11.83 48.59
N GLU A 17 -15.58 -11.21 49.78
CA GLU A 17 -15.71 -9.75 49.92
C GLU A 17 -14.43 -9.00 49.51
N ASN A 18 -13.26 -9.64 49.54
CA ASN A 18 -12.00 -9.04 49.09
C ASN A 18 -11.77 -9.12 47.56
N ASP A 19 -12.36 -10.11 46.88
CA ASP A 19 -12.23 -10.25 45.42
C ASP A 19 -13.18 -9.33 44.64
N GLY A 20 -14.31 -8.92 45.25
CA GLY A 20 -15.25 -7.96 44.66
C GLY A 20 -14.75 -6.51 44.69
N VAL A 21 -13.99 -6.13 45.72
CA VAL A 21 -13.46 -4.78 45.87
C VAL A 21 -12.25 -4.55 44.96
N ASN A 22 -11.39 -5.55 44.74
CA ASN A 22 -10.24 -5.38 43.84
C ASN A 22 -10.64 -5.32 42.35
N ASN A 23 -11.72 -5.98 41.91
CA ASN A 23 -12.13 -5.91 40.51
C ASN A 23 -12.87 -4.60 40.15
N GLN A 24 -13.47 -3.88 41.10
CA GLN A 24 -14.09 -2.58 40.83
C GLN A 24 -13.07 -1.42 40.77
N PHE A 25 -11.92 -1.54 41.43
CA PHE A 25 -10.86 -0.51 41.38
C PHE A 25 -9.97 -0.61 40.14
N PHE A 26 -9.77 -1.80 39.57
CA PHE A 26 -8.96 -1.99 38.35
C PHE A 26 -9.71 -1.65 37.05
N ASP A 27 -11.02 -1.92 36.98
CA ASP A 27 -11.83 -1.66 35.78
C ASP A 27 -12.17 -0.16 35.61
N HIS A 28 -12.40 0.56 36.71
CA HIS A 28 -12.59 2.02 36.70
C HIS A 28 -11.31 2.80 36.34
N GLY A 29 -10.11 2.22 36.59
CA GLY A 29 -8.83 2.82 36.24
C GLY A 29 -8.52 2.74 34.75
N LEU A 30 -8.70 1.56 34.14
CA LEU A 30 -8.42 1.34 32.72
C LEU A 30 -9.40 2.09 31.80
N GLY A 31 -10.69 2.11 32.13
CA GLY A 31 -11.70 2.86 31.37
C GLY A 31 -11.50 4.38 31.40
N ASN A 32 -10.89 4.92 32.46
CA ASN A 32 -10.51 6.33 32.54
C ASN A 32 -9.24 6.62 31.73
N PHE A 33 -8.28 5.70 31.66
CA PHE A 33 -7.08 5.84 30.84
C PHE A 33 -7.38 5.76 29.33
N GLU A 34 -8.25 4.84 28.90
CA GLU A 34 -8.67 4.74 27.50
C GLU A 34 -9.50 5.96 27.06
N LYS A 35 -10.47 6.41 27.88
CA LYS A 35 -11.22 7.65 27.61
C LYS A 35 -10.33 8.90 27.58
N THR A 36 -9.26 8.93 28.37
CA THR A 36 -8.31 10.06 28.35
C THR A 36 -7.50 10.04 27.06
N ARG A 37 -7.03 8.88 26.60
CA ARG A 37 -6.31 8.73 25.32
C ARG A 37 -7.18 9.05 24.10
N GLU A 38 -8.44 8.61 24.10
CA GLU A 38 -9.39 8.94 23.02
C GLU A 38 -9.64 10.44 22.96
N ARG A 39 -9.78 11.11 24.11
CA ARG A 39 -9.91 12.57 24.18
C ARG A 39 -8.66 13.29 23.68
N GLU A 40 -7.46 12.83 24.06
CA GLU A 40 -6.20 13.38 23.59
C GLU A 40 -6.01 13.20 22.08
N GLN A 41 -6.43 12.05 21.53
CA GLN A 41 -6.42 11.79 20.09
C GLN A 41 -7.39 12.71 19.33
N GLU A 42 -8.62 12.85 19.83
CA GLU A 42 -9.60 13.77 19.23
C GLU A 42 -9.12 15.23 19.29
N GLU A 43 -8.49 15.64 20.39
CA GLU A 43 -7.93 16.99 20.53
C GLU A 43 -6.78 17.23 19.55
N LEU A 44 -5.89 16.25 19.37
CA LEU A 44 -4.81 16.32 18.39
C LEU A 44 -5.34 16.39 16.95
N GLU A 45 -6.34 15.58 16.60
CA GLU A 45 -6.97 15.62 15.27
C GLU A 45 -7.71 16.95 15.02
N ARG A 46 -8.37 17.50 16.05
CA ARG A 46 -8.99 18.84 15.97
C ARG A 46 -7.93 19.93 15.79
N GLN A 47 -6.79 19.85 16.48
CA GLN A 47 -5.69 20.79 16.29
C GLN A 47 -5.10 20.70 14.89
N ILE A 48 -4.85 19.50 14.36
CA ILE A 48 -4.35 19.29 13.00
C ILE A 48 -5.34 19.83 11.97
N ARG A 49 -6.64 19.55 12.12
CA ARG A 49 -7.68 20.06 11.21
C ARG A 49 -7.80 21.59 11.29
N ALA A 50 -7.71 22.17 12.50
CA ALA A 50 -7.73 23.62 12.69
C ALA A 50 -6.51 24.28 12.05
N GLU A 51 -5.32 23.70 12.22
CA GLU A 51 -4.09 24.20 11.61
C GLU A 51 -4.14 24.11 10.08
N GLN A 52 -4.65 23.01 9.53
CA GLN A 52 -4.87 22.86 8.09
C GLN A 52 -5.88 23.87 7.53
N THR A 53 -6.99 24.07 8.25
CA THR A 53 -8.03 25.04 7.86
C THR A 53 -7.48 26.46 7.90
N GLN A 54 -6.72 26.82 8.94
CA GLN A 54 -6.10 28.14 9.07
C GLN A 54 -5.08 28.38 7.94
N LYS A 55 -4.21 27.41 7.66
CA LYS A 55 -3.27 27.48 6.52
C LYS A 55 -3.99 27.68 5.18
N GLN A 56 -5.15 27.04 4.99
CA GLN A 56 -5.95 27.18 3.77
C GLN A 56 -6.64 28.55 3.67
N VAL A 57 -7.16 29.08 4.78
CA VAL A 57 -7.76 30.42 4.84
C VAL A 57 -6.71 31.50 4.60
N ASP A 58 -5.53 31.38 5.23
CA ASP A 58 -4.43 32.32 5.07
C ASP A 58 -3.90 32.32 3.63
N TYR A 59 -3.84 31.15 3.00
CA TYR A 59 -3.51 31.02 1.57
C TYR A 59 -4.54 31.71 0.67
N HIS A 60 -5.84 31.53 0.94
CA HIS A 60 -6.90 32.14 0.14
C HIS A 60 -6.91 33.67 0.29
N LYS A 61 -6.70 34.18 1.51
CA LYS A 61 -6.64 35.62 1.81
C LYS A 61 -5.43 36.27 1.17
N SER A 62 -4.24 35.65 1.26
CA SER A 62 -3.04 36.14 0.57
C SER A 62 -3.20 36.16 -0.94
N SER A 63 -3.86 35.13 -1.52
CA SER A 63 -4.15 35.06 -2.95
C SER A 63 -5.13 36.14 -3.42
N GLN A 64 -6.15 36.45 -2.62
CA GLN A 64 -7.10 37.53 -2.91
C GLN A 64 -6.44 38.92 -2.81
N GLU A 65 -5.64 39.17 -1.78
CA GLU A 65 -4.89 40.43 -1.64
C GLU A 65 -3.91 40.66 -2.80
N MET A 66 -3.28 39.60 -3.32
CA MET A 66 -2.40 39.68 -4.50
C MET A 66 -3.18 39.98 -5.79
N ARG A 67 -4.38 39.41 -5.94
CA ARG A 67 -5.28 39.71 -7.08
C ARG A 67 -5.78 41.15 -7.05
N ASP A 68 -6.12 41.67 -5.88
CA ASP A 68 -6.60 43.04 -5.73
C ASP A 68 -5.50 44.08 -5.98
N LYS A 69 -4.25 43.80 -5.57
CA LYS A 69 -3.09 44.66 -5.87
C LYS A 69 -2.73 44.70 -7.36
N THR A 70 -3.11 43.69 -8.14
CA THR A 70 -2.87 43.62 -9.59
C THR A 70 -3.92 44.42 -10.39
N ARG A 71 -5.10 44.73 -9.80
CA ARG A 71 -6.17 45.49 -10.45
C ARG A 71 -6.00 47.02 -10.39
N THR A 72 -5.18 47.55 -9.49
CA THR A 72 -5.13 49.00 -9.19
C THR A 72 -3.92 49.76 -9.74
N GLY A 73 -3.01 49.11 -10.49
CA GLY A 73 -1.79 49.75 -10.99
C GLY A 73 -1.57 49.53 -12.48
N GLY A 74 -2.00 50.48 -13.31
CA GLY A 74 -1.55 50.56 -14.69
C GLY A 74 -0.06 50.89 -14.75
N ASN A 75 0.72 49.99 -15.35
CA ASN A 75 2.03 50.13 -15.99
C ASN A 75 2.89 48.91 -15.69
N TYR A 76 3.02 48.06 -16.70
CA TYR A 76 3.76 46.81 -16.65
C TYR A 76 5.27 47.07 -16.59
N LEU A 77 5.84 46.90 -15.40
CA LEU A 77 7.16 46.30 -15.27
C LEU A 77 6.96 44.98 -14.53
N PRO A 78 7.49 43.85 -15.03
CA PRO A 78 7.41 42.60 -14.29
C PRO A 78 8.25 42.77 -13.02
N ILE A 79 7.57 42.95 -11.89
CA ILE A 79 8.19 42.86 -10.58
C ILE A 79 8.78 41.45 -10.53
N LYS A 80 10.12 41.33 -10.50
CA LYS A 80 10.81 40.10 -10.09
C LYS A 80 10.55 39.91 -8.60
N THR A 81 9.33 39.54 -8.26
CA THR A 81 8.97 39.12 -6.92
C THR A 81 9.63 37.76 -6.74
N ASN A 82 10.68 37.71 -5.92
CA ASN A 82 11.11 36.48 -5.25
C ASN A 82 9.99 36.03 -4.32
N LEU A 83 8.86 35.61 -4.89
CA LEU A 83 7.93 34.72 -4.21
C LEU A 83 8.72 33.41 -4.08
N LYS A 84 9.10 33.05 -2.85
CA LYS A 84 9.31 31.63 -2.52
C LYS A 84 8.01 30.94 -2.95
N GLN A 85 8.03 30.39 -4.15
CA GLN A 85 6.92 29.69 -4.77
C GLN A 85 6.45 28.65 -3.75
N ALA A 86 5.17 28.70 -3.35
CA ALA A 86 4.59 27.57 -2.65
C ALA A 86 4.83 26.36 -3.57
N TYR A 87 5.70 25.44 -3.15
CA TYR A 87 6.15 24.34 -4.00
C TYR A 87 4.93 23.61 -4.57
N SER A 88 4.68 23.77 -5.88
CA SER A 88 3.63 23.02 -6.56
C SER A 88 4.06 21.57 -6.59
N PRO A 89 3.24 20.60 -6.14
CA PRO A 89 3.61 19.20 -6.26
C PRO A 89 3.92 18.85 -7.71
N PHE A 90 4.81 17.88 -7.90
CA PHE A 90 5.01 17.28 -9.21
C PHE A 90 4.03 16.12 -9.39
N HIS A 91 3.72 15.83 -10.64
CA HIS A 91 2.76 14.80 -11.00
C HIS A 91 3.40 13.77 -11.91
N ILE A 92 3.02 12.51 -11.72
CA ILE A 92 3.40 11.40 -12.60
C ILE A 92 2.14 10.71 -13.05
N PHE A 93 1.92 10.69 -14.35
CA PHE A 93 0.88 9.91 -14.98
C PHE A 93 1.49 8.64 -15.55
N VAL A 94 0.93 7.50 -15.18
CA VAL A 94 1.41 6.17 -15.57
C VAL A 94 0.26 5.42 -16.21
N SER A 95 0.44 5.00 -17.46
CA SER A 95 -0.49 4.12 -18.15
C SER A 95 0.26 2.97 -18.81
N GLY A 96 -0.45 1.94 -19.23
CA GLY A 96 0.19 0.80 -19.87
C GLY A 96 -0.63 -0.46 -19.82
N HIS A 97 0.02 -1.58 -20.05
CA HIS A 97 -0.62 -2.88 -19.96
C HIS A 97 0.36 -3.99 -19.59
N ILE A 98 -0.17 -4.98 -18.89
CA ILE A 98 0.49 -6.26 -18.63
C ILE A 98 0.30 -7.11 -19.89
N GLU A 99 1.33 -7.17 -20.73
CA GLU A 99 1.25 -7.73 -22.09
C GLU A 99 1.17 -9.26 -22.04
N SER A 100 2.23 -9.89 -21.56
CA SER A 100 2.36 -11.35 -21.61
C SER A 100 3.34 -11.86 -20.57
N GLY A 101 3.35 -13.17 -20.36
CA GLY A 101 4.25 -13.82 -19.42
C GLY A 101 4.59 -15.23 -19.86
N GLN A 102 5.78 -15.66 -19.46
CA GLN A 102 6.27 -17.02 -19.65
C GLN A 102 6.55 -17.59 -18.27
N ILE A 103 5.64 -18.45 -17.81
CA ILE A 103 5.72 -19.16 -16.54
C ILE A 103 5.68 -20.65 -16.86
N ASN A 104 6.70 -21.41 -16.48
CA ASN A 104 6.86 -22.78 -17.00
C ASN A 104 5.82 -23.76 -16.44
N ASP A 105 5.56 -23.68 -15.13
CA ASP A 105 4.88 -24.76 -14.39
C ASP A 105 3.36 -24.59 -14.25
N TYR A 106 2.81 -23.45 -14.67
CA TYR A 106 1.40 -23.08 -14.43
C TYR A 106 0.64 -22.70 -15.71
N ASP A 107 -0.67 -22.95 -15.77
CA ASP A 107 -1.55 -22.58 -16.91
C ASP A 107 -2.96 -22.17 -16.45
N GLY A 108 -3.66 -21.29 -17.17
CA GLY A 108 -4.90 -20.68 -16.67
C GLY A 108 -4.59 -19.61 -15.63
N LEU A 109 -3.65 -18.73 -15.97
CA LEU A 109 -3.09 -17.72 -15.10
C LEU A 109 -3.91 -16.43 -15.12
N CYS A 110 -4.07 -15.82 -13.96
CA CYS A 110 -4.64 -14.50 -13.77
C CYS A 110 -3.62 -13.58 -13.10
N CYS A 111 -3.61 -12.31 -13.52
CA CYS A 111 -2.76 -11.28 -12.96
C CYS A 111 -3.56 -10.33 -12.09
N LYS A 112 -3.21 -10.25 -10.81
CA LYS A 112 -3.59 -9.13 -9.96
C LYS A 112 -2.45 -8.13 -9.88
N TYR A 113 -2.74 -6.86 -10.09
CA TYR A 113 -1.78 -5.78 -9.90
C TYR A 113 -2.21 -4.86 -8.76
N ASP A 114 -1.21 -4.32 -8.06
CA ASP A 114 -1.37 -3.33 -7.00
C ASP A 114 -0.24 -2.31 -7.09
N PHE A 115 -0.58 -1.02 -7.13
CA PHE A 115 0.38 0.07 -7.04
C PHE A 115 0.69 0.40 -5.57
N VAL A 116 1.98 0.45 -5.26
CA VAL A 116 2.50 0.79 -3.94
C VAL A 116 3.48 1.94 -4.07
N ALA A 117 3.37 2.92 -3.20
CA ALA A 117 4.27 4.07 -3.14
C ALA A 117 4.49 4.48 -1.69
N GLY A 118 5.47 5.35 -1.44
CA GLY A 118 5.74 5.91 -0.13
C GLY A 118 4.62 6.80 0.40
N THR A 119 4.72 7.21 1.66
CA THR A 119 3.71 8.01 2.37
C THR A 119 3.44 9.38 1.73
N ASP A 120 4.44 9.94 1.06
CA ASP A 120 4.37 11.26 0.43
C ASP A 120 3.68 11.22 -0.95
N TRP A 121 3.35 10.03 -1.44
CA TRP A 121 2.72 9.83 -2.74
C TRP A 121 1.21 9.70 -2.58
N GLN A 122 0.47 10.56 -3.28
CA GLN A 122 -0.98 10.53 -3.32
C GLN A 122 -1.47 10.11 -4.70
N ILE A 123 -2.46 9.22 -4.73
CA ILE A 123 -3.15 8.86 -5.97
C ILE A 123 -4.19 9.95 -6.24
N ILE A 124 -4.09 10.59 -7.40
CA ILE A 124 -5.00 11.65 -7.84
C ILE A 124 -6.16 11.06 -8.64
N ASP A 125 -5.86 10.08 -9.48
CA ASP A 125 -6.80 9.48 -10.42
C ASP A 125 -6.35 8.08 -10.83
N GLY A 126 -7.29 7.25 -11.30
CA GLY A 126 -7.06 5.89 -11.78
C GLY A 126 -7.15 4.80 -10.70
N ASN A 127 -6.98 3.55 -11.14
CA ASN A 127 -7.20 2.37 -10.31
C ASN A 127 -5.91 1.89 -9.66
N ARG A 128 -5.84 1.99 -8.33
CA ARG A 128 -4.69 1.50 -7.54
C ARG A 128 -4.43 0.01 -7.75
N SER A 129 -5.47 -0.78 -7.96
CA SER A 129 -5.39 -2.23 -8.09
C SER A 129 -6.36 -2.74 -9.16
N GLY A 130 -6.05 -3.88 -9.78
CA GLY A 130 -6.91 -4.51 -10.76
C GLY A 130 -6.61 -6.01 -10.91
N VAL A 131 -7.55 -6.74 -11.50
CA VAL A 131 -7.48 -8.20 -11.69
C VAL A 131 -7.83 -8.51 -13.14
N SER A 132 -6.93 -9.19 -13.84
CA SER A 132 -7.10 -9.54 -15.25
C SER A 132 -8.04 -10.74 -15.44
N GLN A 133 -8.42 -11.01 -16.69
CA GLN A 133 -8.98 -12.32 -17.02
C GLN A 133 -7.96 -13.45 -16.78
N HIS A 134 -8.47 -14.68 -16.66
CA HIS A 134 -7.64 -15.87 -16.80
C HIS A 134 -7.24 -16.04 -18.25
N SER A 135 -5.97 -16.33 -18.47
CA SER A 135 -5.42 -16.60 -19.79
C SER A 135 -4.61 -17.88 -19.76
N TYR A 136 -4.66 -18.61 -20.87
CA TYR A 136 -4.06 -19.92 -21.02
C TYR A 136 -2.91 -19.85 -22.02
N LYS A 137 -1.94 -20.76 -21.85
CA LYS A 137 -0.79 -20.88 -22.74
C LYS A 137 -1.28 -21.22 -24.14
N SER A 138 -0.82 -20.43 -25.10
CA SER A 138 -1.02 -20.77 -26.50
C SER A 138 -0.28 -22.06 -26.84
N GLN A 139 -0.96 -22.98 -27.54
CA GLN A 139 -0.35 -24.21 -28.07
C GLN A 139 0.63 -23.93 -29.23
N GLN A 140 0.52 -22.77 -29.87
CA GLN A 140 1.28 -22.44 -31.09
C GLN A 140 2.42 -21.44 -30.85
N THR A 141 2.37 -20.62 -29.80
CA THR A 141 3.32 -19.51 -29.59
C THR A 141 4.08 -19.63 -28.28
N ASN A 142 5.25 -20.29 -28.32
CA ASN A 142 6.27 -20.33 -27.26
C ASN A 142 5.76 -20.57 -25.83
N ARG A 143 4.61 -21.24 -25.66
CA ARG A 143 3.94 -21.47 -24.37
C ARG A 143 3.78 -20.19 -23.54
N ARG A 144 3.59 -19.02 -24.20
CA ARG A 144 3.35 -17.74 -23.52
C ARG A 144 1.88 -17.56 -23.19
N VAL A 145 1.61 -16.89 -22.09
CA VAL A 145 0.28 -16.41 -21.71
C VAL A 145 0.17 -14.93 -22.05
N VAL A 146 -0.96 -14.51 -22.62
CA VAL A 146 -1.20 -13.12 -23.04
C VAL A 146 -2.41 -12.58 -22.30
N TRP A 147 -2.24 -11.47 -21.60
CA TRP A 147 -3.34 -10.79 -20.90
C TRP A 147 -3.73 -9.51 -21.61
N ASN A 148 -2.74 -8.72 -22.04
CA ASN A 148 -2.94 -7.35 -22.53
C ASN A 148 -3.84 -6.53 -21.59
N TYR A 149 -3.65 -6.69 -20.27
CA TYR A 149 -4.53 -6.11 -19.28
C TYR A 149 -4.10 -4.67 -18.97
N PRO A 150 -4.95 -3.66 -19.25
CA PRO A 150 -4.57 -2.27 -19.11
C PRO A 150 -4.55 -1.81 -17.65
N PHE A 151 -3.71 -0.81 -17.38
CA PHE A 151 -3.73 -0.07 -16.13
C PHE A 151 -3.44 1.41 -16.38
N GLU A 152 -3.98 2.26 -15.52
CA GLU A 152 -3.73 3.69 -15.52
C GLU A 152 -3.82 4.25 -14.10
N LEU A 153 -2.91 5.16 -13.77
CA LEU A 153 -2.82 5.78 -12.46
C LEU A 153 -2.08 7.12 -12.53
N ALA A 154 -2.59 8.12 -11.81
CA ALA A 154 -1.96 9.43 -11.65
C ALA A 154 -1.51 9.61 -10.19
N PHE A 155 -0.27 10.04 -10.01
CA PHE A 155 0.33 10.33 -8.72
C PHE A 155 0.65 11.81 -8.56
N SER A 156 0.56 12.30 -7.33
CA SER A 156 1.05 13.60 -6.86
C SER A 156 2.08 13.36 -5.77
N SER A 157 3.20 14.08 -5.81
CA SER A 157 4.09 14.15 -4.65
C SER A 157 4.92 15.43 -4.65
N THR A 158 5.48 15.75 -3.48
CA THR A 158 6.47 16.82 -3.29
C THR A 158 7.87 16.24 -3.07
N ASN A 159 8.02 14.91 -3.00
CA ASN A 159 9.25 14.22 -2.69
C ASN A 159 9.39 12.92 -3.52
N VAL A 160 10.61 12.58 -3.92
CA VAL A 160 10.88 11.37 -4.72
C VAL A 160 11.04 10.11 -3.88
N THR A 161 11.22 10.23 -2.56
CA THR A 161 11.42 9.06 -1.70
C THR A 161 10.19 8.15 -1.71
N GLY A 162 10.41 6.83 -1.71
CA GLY A 162 9.32 5.86 -1.82
C GLY A 162 8.70 5.81 -3.21
N TRP A 163 9.53 5.88 -4.25
CA TRP A 163 9.10 5.87 -5.65
C TRP A 163 8.07 4.76 -5.93
N PRO A 164 7.01 5.05 -6.71
CA PRO A 164 5.96 4.09 -7.00
C PRO A 164 6.47 2.80 -7.66
N GLN A 165 5.90 1.70 -7.24
CA GLN A 165 6.15 0.36 -7.73
C GLN A 165 4.83 -0.31 -8.11
N LEU A 166 4.90 -1.16 -9.13
CA LEU A 166 3.85 -2.09 -9.49
C LEU A 166 4.18 -3.45 -8.87
N VAL A 167 3.31 -3.91 -7.97
CA VAL A 167 3.35 -5.25 -7.41
C VAL A 167 2.38 -6.13 -8.18
N LEU A 168 2.85 -7.29 -8.63
CA LEU A 168 2.08 -8.29 -9.32
C LEU A 168 1.93 -9.53 -8.45
N THR A 169 0.70 -9.99 -8.30
CA THR A 169 0.34 -11.27 -7.68
C THR A 169 -0.27 -12.17 -8.74
N MET A 170 0.41 -13.27 -9.05
CA MET A 170 -0.06 -14.25 -10.03
C MET A 170 -0.88 -15.32 -9.35
N THR A 171 -2.05 -15.61 -9.91
CA THR A 171 -2.90 -16.71 -9.48
C THR A 171 -3.10 -17.70 -10.63
N ASN A 172 -3.30 -18.95 -10.27
CA ASN A 172 -3.50 -20.07 -11.16
C ASN A 172 -4.80 -20.78 -10.81
N ARG A 173 -5.60 -21.15 -11.82
CA ARG A 173 -6.83 -21.91 -11.59
C ARG A 173 -6.52 -23.41 -11.47
N ASP A 174 -6.76 -23.95 -10.28
CA ASP A 174 -6.66 -25.38 -9.97
C ASP A 174 -7.79 -26.19 -10.69
N PHE A 175 -7.64 -27.51 -10.75
CA PHE A 175 -8.63 -28.42 -11.35
C PHE A 175 -10.03 -28.28 -10.72
N PHE A 176 -10.09 -27.92 -9.44
CA PHE A 176 -11.33 -27.65 -8.71
C PHE A 176 -11.90 -26.24 -8.94
N GLY A 177 -11.34 -25.47 -9.88
CA GLY A 177 -11.79 -24.10 -10.20
C GLY A 177 -11.40 -23.05 -9.15
N ARG A 178 -10.50 -23.38 -8.22
CA ARG A 178 -10.02 -22.47 -7.17
C ARG A 178 -8.79 -21.72 -7.66
N ASP A 179 -8.68 -20.45 -7.34
CA ASP A 179 -7.50 -19.65 -7.66
C ASP A 179 -6.45 -19.80 -6.55
N GLN A 180 -5.27 -20.30 -6.92
CA GLN A 180 -4.13 -20.46 -6.03
C GLN A 180 -3.01 -19.50 -6.42
N ILE A 181 -2.35 -18.89 -5.44
CA ILE A 181 -1.23 -18.00 -5.70
C ILE A 181 -0.04 -18.83 -6.23
N CYS A 182 0.46 -18.47 -7.41
CA CYS A 182 1.61 -19.13 -8.03
C CYS A 182 2.90 -18.31 -7.96
N GLY A 183 2.83 -17.01 -7.67
CA GLY A 183 4.02 -16.21 -7.43
C GLY A 183 3.75 -14.73 -7.36
N TYR A 184 4.81 -14.00 -7.06
CA TYR A 184 4.80 -12.55 -6.93
C TYR A 184 5.94 -11.92 -7.71
N GLY A 185 5.79 -10.66 -8.11
CA GLY A 185 6.92 -9.86 -8.53
C GLY A 185 6.65 -8.39 -8.33
N THR A 186 7.70 -7.60 -8.36
CA THR A 186 7.62 -6.15 -8.22
C THR A 186 8.51 -5.49 -9.26
N VAL A 187 8.07 -4.35 -9.77
CA VAL A 187 8.86 -3.51 -10.67
C VAL A 187 8.60 -2.05 -10.35
N HIS A 188 9.66 -1.25 -10.31
CA HIS A 188 9.52 0.20 -10.17
C HIS A 188 8.97 0.81 -11.45
N ILE A 189 8.12 1.82 -11.30
CA ILE A 189 7.66 2.62 -12.43
C ILE A 189 8.90 3.32 -13.04
N PRO A 190 9.03 3.37 -14.39
CA PRO A 190 10.11 4.11 -15.02
C PRO A 190 10.16 5.57 -14.56
N THR A 191 11.35 6.07 -14.26
CA THR A 191 11.57 7.46 -13.83
C THR A 191 11.64 8.44 -15.00
N GLN A 192 11.88 7.93 -16.20
CA GLN A 192 11.93 8.72 -17.42
C GLN A 192 10.52 8.83 -18.04
N PRO A 193 10.15 9.99 -18.60
CA PRO A 193 8.95 10.11 -19.40
C PRO A 193 9.15 9.39 -20.75
N GLY A 194 8.10 8.74 -21.24
CA GLY A 194 8.11 8.00 -22.49
C GLY A 194 7.56 6.58 -22.36
N SER A 195 7.78 5.78 -23.40
CA SER A 195 7.38 4.38 -23.46
C SER A 195 8.51 3.46 -23.05
N HIS A 196 8.24 2.54 -22.14
CA HIS A 196 9.23 1.63 -21.58
C HIS A 196 8.69 0.21 -21.50
N TYR A 197 9.50 -0.75 -21.94
CA TYR A 197 9.28 -2.15 -21.61
C TYR A 197 10.05 -2.52 -20.34
N ARG A 198 9.40 -3.31 -19.49
CA ARG A 198 10.01 -3.90 -18.30
C ARG A 198 9.72 -5.40 -18.26
N TYR A 199 10.73 -6.16 -17.87
CA TYR A 199 10.64 -7.60 -17.66
C TYR A 199 10.73 -7.85 -16.16
N LEU A 200 9.63 -8.32 -15.59
CA LEU A 200 9.47 -8.61 -14.17
C LEU A 200 9.66 -10.10 -13.95
N ASN A 201 10.61 -10.45 -13.09
CA ASN A 201 10.80 -11.84 -12.66
C ASN A 201 9.76 -12.19 -11.61
N VAL A 202 9.10 -13.33 -11.80
CA VAL A 202 8.12 -13.87 -10.86
C VAL A 202 8.84 -14.84 -9.93
N PHE A 203 8.60 -14.65 -8.64
CA PHE A 203 9.18 -15.44 -7.57
C PHE A 203 8.08 -16.16 -6.80
N GLN A 204 8.28 -17.46 -6.58
CA GLN A 204 7.41 -18.26 -5.75
C GLN A 204 8.09 -18.53 -4.41
N PRO A 205 7.38 -18.34 -3.27
CA PRO A 205 7.90 -18.75 -1.97
C PRO A 205 8.00 -20.28 -1.90
N ILE A 206 9.16 -20.78 -1.47
CA ILE A 206 9.31 -22.22 -1.19
C ILE A 206 8.76 -22.47 0.22
N SER A 207 7.69 -23.24 0.34
CA SER A 207 7.25 -23.77 1.63
C SER A 207 8.33 -24.66 2.24
N SER A 208 8.76 -24.36 3.46
CA SER A 208 9.88 -24.99 4.20
C SER A 208 9.70 -26.48 4.54
N SER A 209 8.64 -27.13 4.08
CA SER A 209 8.45 -28.58 4.24
C SER A 209 7.64 -29.18 3.09
N LEU A 210 8.21 -30.20 2.44
CA LEU A 210 7.57 -31.00 1.38
C LEU A 210 6.25 -31.63 1.86
N LEU A 211 6.16 -31.98 3.15
CA LEU A 211 4.94 -32.50 3.76
C LEU A 211 3.83 -31.43 3.88
N SER A 212 4.16 -30.17 4.17
CA SER A 212 3.19 -29.07 4.23
C SER A 212 2.59 -28.73 2.87
N GLN A 213 3.32 -28.95 1.76
CA GLN A 213 2.81 -28.80 0.40
C GLN A 213 1.79 -29.90 0.03
N VAL A 214 2.04 -31.14 0.46
CA VAL A 214 1.13 -32.27 0.24
C VAL A 214 -0.13 -32.15 1.13
N PHE A 215 0.01 -31.72 2.39
CA PHE A 215 -1.13 -31.47 3.27
C PHE A 215 -1.93 -30.20 2.89
N GLY A 216 -1.30 -29.17 2.33
CA GLY A 216 -1.96 -27.96 1.82
C GLY A 216 -2.80 -28.21 0.56
N TRP A 217 -2.32 -29.07 -0.34
CA TRP A 217 -3.09 -29.56 -1.50
C TRP A 217 -4.33 -30.36 -1.06
N PHE A 218 -4.19 -31.22 -0.04
CA PHE A 218 -5.31 -31.99 0.52
C PHE A 218 -6.31 -31.15 1.34
N LYS A 219 -5.87 -30.05 1.97
CA LYS A 219 -6.70 -29.23 2.89
C LYS A 219 -7.17 -27.89 2.30
N GLY A 220 -6.77 -27.56 1.06
CA GLY A 220 -7.25 -26.40 0.33
C GLY A 220 -6.79 -25.03 0.86
N LYS A 221 -5.74 -24.99 1.68
CA LYS A 221 -5.11 -23.74 2.16
C LYS A 221 -3.59 -23.91 2.07
N ASN A 222 -3.01 -23.32 1.04
CA ASN A 222 -1.56 -23.12 0.99
C ASN A 222 -1.22 -21.76 1.63
N ALA A 223 -0.02 -21.66 2.19
CA ALA A 223 0.47 -20.49 2.91
C ALA A 223 0.42 -19.25 2.01
N GLU A 224 -0.57 -18.39 2.27
CA GLU A 224 -0.58 -17.02 1.77
C GLU A 224 0.35 -16.20 2.67
N PHE A 225 1.19 -15.34 2.10
CA PHE A 225 1.85 -14.34 2.92
C PHE A 225 0.77 -13.51 3.61
N ILE A 226 0.92 -13.30 4.91
CA ILE A 226 -0.08 -12.58 5.71
C ILE A 226 -0.20 -11.11 5.24
N ASN A 227 0.83 -10.56 4.57
CA ASN A 227 0.78 -9.30 3.81
C ASN A 227 1.88 -9.25 2.71
N PRO A 228 1.67 -9.82 1.51
CA PRO A 228 2.70 -9.88 0.47
C PRO A 228 3.08 -8.48 -0.04
N ILE A 229 2.12 -7.54 -0.03
CA ILE A 229 2.33 -6.18 -0.52
C ILE A 229 3.26 -5.38 0.40
N GLU A 230 3.13 -5.53 1.73
CA GLU A 230 4.01 -4.86 2.68
C GLU A 230 5.41 -5.49 2.72
N LEU A 231 5.52 -6.82 2.67
CA LEU A 231 6.81 -7.52 2.66
C LEU A 231 7.64 -7.26 1.39
N LEU A 232 6.98 -7.05 0.25
CA LEU A 232 7.67 -6.77 -1.01
C LEU A 232 8.06 -5.30 -1.15
N SER A 233 7.29 -4.38 -0.53
CA SER A 233 7.49 -2.93 -0.63
C SER A 233 8.39 -2.35 0.48
N LYS A 234 8.38 -2.92 1.69
CA LYS A 234 9.26 -2.54 2.79
C LYS A 234 10.57 -3.35 2.70
N ASN A 235 11.71 -2.72 3.04
CA ASN A 235 13.01 -3.41 3.06
C ASN A 235 13.17 -4.36 4.27
N GLU A 236 12.27 -4.29 5.25
CA GLU A 236 12.29 -5.15 6.44
C GLU A 236 11.61 -6.50 6.16
N GLY A 237 12.28 -7.61 6.49
CA GLY A 237 11.76 -8.97 6.32
C GLY A 237 12.23 -9.73 5.07
N ARG A 238 13.06 -9.10 4.21
CA ARG A 238 13.68 -9.77 3.04
C ARG A 238 14.74 -10.81 3.40
N GLU A 239 15.09 -10.96 4.68
CA GLU A 239 16.26 -11.76 5.09
C GLU A 239 16.01 -13.27 5.25
N VAL A 240 14.76 -13.75 5.21
CA VAL A 240 14.49 -15.18 5.54
C VAL A 240 13.36 -15.79 4.70
N THR A 241 13.42 -15.72 3.37
CA THR A 241 12.54 -16.57 2.55
C THR A 241 13.25 -17.08 1.30
N ARG A 242 13.42 -18.39 1.21
CA ARG A 242 13.95 -19.03 0.01
C ARG A 242 12.88 -18.92 -1.09
N VAL A 243 13.23 -18.28 -2.20
CA VAL A 243 12.34 -18.10 -3.36
C VAL A 243 12.91 -18.79 -4.59
N ILE A 244 12.04 -19.25 -5.48
CA ILE A 244 12.42 -19.76 -6.82
C ILE A 244 11.91 -18.77 -7.85
N SER A 245 12.74 -18.44 -8.84
CA SER A 245 12.26 -17.71 -10.01
C SER A 245 11.52 -18.66 -10.94
N THR A 246 10.23 -18.45 -11.13
CA THR A 246 9.32 -19.35 -11.85
C THR A 246 9.08 -18.90 -13.30
N GLY A 247 9.30 -17.61 -13.58
CA GLY A 247 9.02 -17.06 -14.90
C GLY A 247 9.25 -15.56 -15.01
N VAL A 248 8.93 -15.02 -16.19
CA VAL A 248 9.11 -13.60 -16.53
C VAL A 248 7.82 -13.05 -17.13
N ILE A 249 7.45 -11.84 -16.71
CA ILE A 249 6.30 -11.09 -17.23
C ILE A 249 6.81 -9.84 -17.95
N LYS A 250 6.28 -9.59 -19.15
CA LYS A 250 6.54 -8.40 -19.95
C LYS A 250 5.43 -7.37 -19.73
N ILE A 251 5.84 -6.17 -19.34
CA ILE A 251 4.96 -5.05 -19.03
C ILE A 251 5.38 -3.85 -19.86
N GLN A 252 4.41 -3.17 -20.45
CA GLN A 252 4.63 -1.89 -21.12
C GLN A 252 4.12 -0.75 -20.24
N PHE A 253 4.98 0.23 -20.01
CA PHE A 253 4.67 1.47 -19.30
C PHE A 253 4.74 2.65 -20.27
N HIS A 254 3.84 3.61 -20.08
CA HIS A 254 3.84 4.94 -20.65
C HIS A 254 3.83 5.91 -19.47
N VAL A 255 4.91 6.68 -19.33
CA VAL A 255 5.07 7.60 -18.20
C VAL A 255 5.10 9.02 -18.73
N THR A 256 4.29 9.89 -18.13
CA THR A 256 4.32 11.32 -18.36
C THR A 256 4.54 12.02 -17.03
N VAL A 257 5.39 13.03 -17.02
CA VAL A 257 5.79 13.74 -15.80
C VAL A 257 5.48 15.22 -15.99
N LYS A 258 4.99 15.88 -14.93
CA LYS A 258 4.69 17.31 -14.92
C LYS A 258 5.28 17.95 -13.66
N ASN A 259 5.88 19.13 -13.81
CA ASN A 259 6.47 19.97 -12.76
C ASN A 259 7.59 19.31 -11.95
N MET A 260 8.19 18.22 -12.43
CA MET A 260 9.32 17.55 -11.75
C MET A 260 10.64 18.30 -11.95
N ASP A 261 10.72 19.04 -13.06
CA ASP A 261 11.79 19.97 -13.39
C ASP A 261 11.86 21.17 -12.41
N GLU A 262 10.73 21.62 -11.87
CA GLU A 262 10.68 22.66 -10.83
C GLU A 262 11.41 22.23 -9.54
N TYR A 263 11.54 20.92 -9.30
CA TYR A 263 12.28 20.35 -8.19
C TYR A 263 13.74 20.01 -8.53
N GLY A 264 14.22 20.39 -9.71
CA GLY A 264 15.58 20.08 -10.17
C GLY A 264 15.81 18.58 -10.46
N ILE A 265 14.74 17.78 -10.51
CA ILE A 265 14.82 16.37 -10.86
C ILE A 265 14.60 16.26 -12.35
N PHE A 266 15.71 16.21 -13.08
CA PHE A 266 15.67 16.00 -14.52
C PHE A 266 15.71 14.49 -14.80
N PRO A 267 14.75 13.96 -15.58
CA PRO A 267 14.88 12.61 -16.08
C PRO A 267 16.13 12.56 -16.96
N PHE A 268 17.11 11.72 -16.60
CA PHE A 268 18.36 11.58 -17.33
C PHE A 268 18.07 11.30 -18.80
N LYS A 269 18.62 12.10 -19.72
CA LYS A 269 18.64 11.76 -21.14
C LYS A 269 19.64 10.62 -21.33
N ALA A 270 19.14 9.45 -21.74
CA ALA A 270 19.97 8.35 -22.21
C ALA A 270 20.48 8.64 -23.63
#